data_AF-A0A0T7BM34-F1
#
_entry.id   AF-A0A0T7BM34-F1
#
_cell.length_a   1.000
_cell.length_b   1.000
_cell.length_c   1.000
_cell.angle_alpha   90.00
_cell.angle_beta   90.00
_cell.angle_gamma   90.00
#
_symmetry.space_group_name_H-M   'P 1'
#
loop_
_entity.id
_entity.type
_entity.pdbx_description
1 polymer ?
#
loop_
_entity_poly.entity_id
_entity_poly.type
_entity_poly.pdbx_seq_one_letter_code
_entity_poly.pdbx_strand_id
1 'polypeptide(L)' 'MPRLIGQRSHTGANIIILITIIAMLGAIYEYFGVINIVPGFGREERFFPQKSQSNNEQVTGQTNK' A
#
# COMPACT_ATOMS: atom_id res chain seq x y z
N MET A 1 -27.08 -36.01 -35.94
CA MET A 1 -26.14 -34.91 -36.23
C MET A 1 -25.48 -34.51 -34.93
N PRO A 2 -24.14 -34.55 -34.80
CA PRO A 2 -23.47 -34.16 -33.56
C PRO A 2 -23.63 -32.64 -33.34
N ARG A 3 -24.10 -32.25 -32.15
CA ARG A 3 -24.16 -30.84 -31.75
C ARG A 3 -22.76 -30.39 -31.32
N LEU A 4 -22.26 -29.33 -31.94
CA LEU A 4 -21.04 -28.64 -31.52
C LEU A 4 -21.32 -27.94 -30.18
N ILE A 5 -20.87 -28.53 -29.09
CA ILE A 5 -20.88 -27.92 -27.76
C ILE A 5 -19.60 -27.08 -27.69
N GLY A 6 -19.73 -25.78 -27.94
CA GLY A 6 -18.60 -24.85 -27.77
C GLY A 6 -18.23 -24.78 -26.29
N GLN A 7 -17.02 -25.24 -25.94
CA GLN A 7 -16.44 -24.96 -24.63
C GLN A 7 -16.23 -23.46 -24.50
N ARG A 8 -16.89 -22.85 -23.53
CA ARG A 8 -16.73 -21.43 -23.23
C ARG A 8 -15.32 -21.24 -22.65
N SER A 9 -14.47 -20.51 -23.35
CA SER A 9 -13.12 -20.21 -22.87
C SER A 9 -13.20 -19.21 -21.71
N HIS A 10 -12.80 -19.65 -20.51
CA HIS A 10 -12.73 -18.82 -19.30
C HIS A 10 -11.40 -18.04 -19.19
N THR A 11 -10.53 -18.13 -20.19
CA THR A 11 -9.18 -17.53 -20.14
C THR A 11 -9.22 -16.03 -19.84
N GLY A 12 -10.15 -15.28 -20.43
CA GLY A 12 -10.32 -13.85 -20.14
C GLY A 12 -10.73 -13.57 -18.69
N ALA A 13 -11.68 -14.35 -18.16
CA ALA A 13 -12.11 -14.21 -16.77
C ALA A 13 -10.99 -14.53 -15.78
N ASN A 14 -10.18 -15.55 -16.07
CA ASN A 14 -9.04 -15.94 -15.23
C ASN A 14 -7.97 -14.85 -15.17
N ILE A 15 -7.70 -14.17 -16.30
CA ILE A 15 -6.74 -13.06 -16.36
C ILE A 15 -7.24 -11.87 -15.53
N ILE A 16 -8.52 -11.50 -15.67
CA ILE A 16 -9.11 -10.39 -14.92
C ILE A 16 -9.01 -10.66 -13.41
N ILE A 17 -9.39 -11.86 -12.97
CA ILE A 17 -9.31 -12.27 -11.57
C ILE A 17 -7.87 -12.16 -11.05
N LEU A 18 -6.89 -12.63 -11.82
CA LEU A 18 -5.48 -12.55 -11.44
C LEU A 18 -5.02 -11.10 -11.24
N ILE A 19 -5.36 -10.21 -12.18
CA ILE A 19 -5.03 -8.78 -12.08
C ILE A 19 -5.68 -8.15 -10.84
N THR A 20 -6.95 -8.47 -10.57
CA THR A 20 -7.67 -7.96 -9.40
C THR A 20 -7.00 -8.39 -8.09
N ILE A 21 -6.56 -9.65 -7.98
CA ILE A 21 -5.87 -10.15 -6.79
C ILE A 21 -4.55 -9.40 -6.57
N ILE A 22 -3.75 -9.20 -7.63
CA ILE A 22 -2.47 -8.47 -7.54
C ILE A 22 -2.71 -7.02 -7.12
N ALA A 23 -3.73 -6.36 -7.68
CA ALA A 23 -4.08 -5.00 -7.31
C ALA A 23 -4.48 -4.88 -5.84
N MET A 24 -5.26 -5.83 -5.31
CA MET A 24 -5.61 -5.86 -3.89
C MET A 24 -4.39 -6.04 -3.00
N LEU A 25 -3.50 -6.98 -3.32
CA LEU A 25 -2.27 -7.17 -2.57
C LEU A 25 -1.40 -5.92 -2.58
N GLY A 26 -1.23 -5.27 -3.74
CA GLY A 26 -0.49 -4.02 -3.85
C GLY A 26 -1.05 -2.93 -2.94
N ALA A 27 -2.37 -2.76 -2.92
CA ALA A 27 -3.03 -1.80 -2.03
C ALA A 27 -2.83 -2.13 -0.54
N ILE A 28 -2.85 -3.42 -0.17
CA ILE A 28 -2.59 -3.87 1.20
C ILE A 28 -1.13 -3.59 1.60
N TYR A 29 -0.16 -3.93 0.75
CA TYR A 29 1.25 -3.68 1.02
C TYR A 29 1.58 -2.18 1.13
N GLU A 30 0.94 -1.36 0.31
CA GLU A 30 1.03 0.10 0.39
C GLU A 30 0.44 0.60 1.72
N TYR A 31 -0.74 0.09 2.12
CA TYR A 31 -1.38 0.46 3.39
C TYR A 31 -0.52 0.13 4.62
N PHE A 32 0.16 -1.02 4.61
CA PHE A 32 1.10 -1.40 5.67
C PHE A 32 2.45 -0.67 5.59
N GLY A 33 2.69 0.13 4.54
CA GLY A 33 3.92 0.88 4.36
C GLY A 33 5.14 0.03 3.97
N VAL A 34 4.92 -1.18 3.45
CA VAL A 34 5.98 -2.05 2.93
C VAL A 34 6.53 -1.50 1.61
N ILE A 35 5.65 -0.92 0.80
CA ILE A 35 5.95 -0.16 -0.40
C ILE A 35 5.32 1.23 -0.28
N ASN A 36 5.88 2.21 -0.98
CA ASN A 36 5.40 3.58 -0.99
C ASN A 36 5.42 4.10 -2.44
N ILE A 37 4.41 3.68 -3.21
CA ILE A 37 4.20 4.06 -4.60
C ILE A 37 3.35 5.34 -4.68
N VAL A 38 2.37 5.50 -3.79
CA VAL A 38 1.44 6.63 -3.77
C VAL A 38 1.59 7.39 -2.44
N PRO A 39 2.24 8.56 -2.44
CA PRO A 39 2.43 9.35 -1.24
C PRO A 39 1.09 9.69 -0.58
N GLY A 40 0.92 9.28 0.68
CA GLY A 40 -0.30 9.58 1.45
C GLY A 40 -1.43 8.56 1.28
N PHE A 41 -1.24 7.48 0.54
CA PHE A 41 -2.27 6.45 0.36
C PHE A 41 -2.53 5.67 1.67
N GLY A 42 -3.79 5.54 2.06
CA GLY A 42 -4.19 4.81 3.28
C GLY A 42 -3.85 5.50 4.61
N ARG A 43 -3.15 6.64 4.56
CA ARG A 43 -2.89 7.48 5.73
C ARG A 43 -4.15 8.27 6.03
N GLU A 44 -5.07 7.67 6.79
CA GLU A 44 -6.02 8.47 7.56
C GLU A 44 -5.20 9.48 8.37
N GLU A 45 -5.50 10.77 8.24
CA GLU A 45 -4.87 11.86 9.00
C GLU A 45 -5.18 11.78 10.50
N ARG A 46 -5.04 10.61 11.11
CA ARG A 46 -4.64 10.57 12.51
C ARG A 46 -3.25 11.14 12.51
N PHE A 47 -3.17 12.40 12.92
CA PHE A 47 -2.00 13.09 13.43
C PHE A 47 -1.21 12.18 14.37
N PHE A 48 -0.48 11.23 13.82
CA PHE A 48 0.71 10.71 14.42
C PHE A 48 1.77 11.67 13.92
N PRO A 49 2.19 12.68 14.71
CA PRO A 49 3.49 13.26 14.47
C PRO A 49 4.43 12.05 14.49
N GLN A 50 4.87 11.67 13.29
CA GLN A 50 5.97 10.77 13.10
C GLN A 50 7.02 11.27 14.06
N LYS A 51 7.30 10.47 15.08
CA LYS A 51 8.30 10.70 16.11
C LYS A 51 9.66 10.72 15.41
N SER A 52 9.90 11.78 14.66
CA SER A 52 11.20 12.39 14.47
C SER A 52 11.27 13.51 15.51
N GLN A 53 11.10 13.13 16.77
CA GLN A 53 11.74 13.86 17.85
C GLN A 53 13.22 13.60 17.62
N SER A 54 13.85 14.45 16.80
CA SER A 54 15.28 14.72 16.88
C SER A 54 15.51 15.22 18.30
N ASN A 55 15.73 14.27 19.21
CA ASN A 55 15.97 14.51 20.61
C ASN A 55 17.36 15.13 20.76
N ASN A 56 17.48 16.41 20.43
CA ASN A 56 18.67 17.22 20.66
C ASN A 56 18.46 18.16 21.85
N GLU A 57 17.66 17.75 22.84
CA GLU A 57 17.58 18.40 24.16
C GLU A 57 18.68 17.88 25.12
N GLN A 58 19.84 17.53 24.58
CA GLN A 58 21.03 17.20 25.36
C GLN A 58 22.28 17.88 24.80
N VAL A 59 22.27 19.22 24.74
CA VAL A 59 23.48 19.98 25.05
C VAL A 59 23.10 21.05 26.06
N THR A 60 23.06 20.60 27.31
CA THR A 60 23.20 21.46 28.49
C THR A 60 24.50 22.25 28.35
N GLY A 61 24.41 23.57 28.24
CA GLY A 61 25.59 24.43 28.30
C GLY A 61 25.33 25.88 27.96
N GLN A 62 25.38 26.73 28.99
CA GLN A 62 25.59 28.19 28.96
C GLN A 62 24.33 29.02 28.66
N THR A 63 23.55 29.41 29.68
CA THR A 63 23.81 30.50 30.63
C THR A 63 23.96 31.87 29.95
N ASN A 64 22.90 32.67 30.08
CA ASN A 64 22.87 34.12 29.89
C ASN A 64 24.12 34.83 30.44
N LYS A 65 24.70 35.72 29.64
CA LYS A 65 25.07 37.11 29.98
C LYS A 65 25.36 37.91 28.72
#